data_AF-A0A6G7LXP4-F1
#
_entry.id   AF-A0A6G7LXP4-F1
#
_cell.length_a   1.000
_cell.length_b   1.000
_cell.length_c   1.000
_cell.angle_alpha   90.00
_cell.angle_beta   90.00
_cell.angle_gamma   90.00
#
_symmetry.space_group_name_H-M   'P 1'
#
loop_
_entity.id
_entity.type
_entity.pdbx_description
1 polymer ?
#
loop_
_entity_poly.entity_id
_entity_poly.type
_entity_poly.pdbx_seq_one_letter_code
_entity_poly.pdbx_strand_id
1 'polypeptide(L)'
;MSIMTGNAPRHPGLWTDTSIAGNQPWQHTGISSLASHSQGRQELLRLCPQLAQLSQQGRWIVLINAPASIGYKETLARAGVRMDRVLLVRTKDEVEALWATERALTNGTSSAVISWIDSLDARDNRRLQLVARNARAMGVVLETGRQAKEIDNRLNELTRSIH
;
A
#
# COMPACT_ATOMS: atom_id res chain seq x y z
N MET A 1 34.41 43.71 22.94
CA MET A 1 33.15 44.32 23.41
C MET A 1 32.00 43.53 22.82
N SER A 2 31.32 42.73 23.64
CA SER A 2 30.05 42.10 23.28
C SER A 2 28.99 43.16 23.05
N ILE A 3 28.18 42.97 22.01
CA ILE A 3 26.80 43.47 21.99
C ILE A 3 25.89 42.28 21.74
N MET A 4 25.32 41.76 22.83
CA MET A 4 24.05 41.06 22.78
C MET A 4 22.96 42.13 22.59
N THR A 5 22.17 41.99 21.54
CA THR A 5 20.78 42.45 21.56
C THR A 5 19.93 41.27 21.11
N GLY A 6 19.30 40.65 22.10
CA GLY A 6 18.19 39.75 21.85
C GLY A 6 17.03 40.51 21.22
N ASN A 7 16.30 39.82 20.35
CA ASN A 7 14.93 40.18 20.03
C ASN A 7 14.11 38.90 20.02
N ALA A 8 13.39 38.67 21.11
CA ALA A 8 12.23 37.80 21.16
C ALA A 8 11.05 38.65 21.67
N PRO A 9 9.78 38.23 21.58
CA PRO A 9 9.18 37.05 20.93
C PRO A 9 7.92 37.41 20.10
N ARG A 10 7.48 36.55 19.16
CA ARG A 10 6.09 36.57 18.65
C ARG A 10 5.62 35.17 18.20
N HIS A 11 5.00 34.41 19.10
CA HIS A 11 3.89 33.53 18.74
C HIS A 11 2.67 34.43 18.61
N PRO A 12 1.88 34.38 17.51
CA PRO A 12 0.75 33.46 17.50
C PRO A 12 0.27 33.02 16.09
N GLY A 13 -0.19 31.78 16.01
CA GLY A 13 -1.29 31.44 15.09
C GLY A 13 -0.94 30.68 13.82
N LEU A 14 -1.67 29.57 13.67
CA LEU A 14 -2.17 29.02 12.42
C LEU A 14 -1.15 28.46 11.42
N TRP A 15 -1.01 27.13 11.48
CA TRP A 15 -1.39 26.25 10.38
C TRP A 15 -1.56 26.95 9.02
N THR A 16 -0.47 27.11 8.29
CA THR A 16 -0.53 26.85 6.85
C THR A 16 -0.13 25.40 6.66
N ASP A 17 -1.14 24.54 6.76
CA ASP A 17 -1.21 23.35 5.92
C ASP A 17 -1.24 23.85 4.47
N THR A 18 -0.07 24.21 3.97
CA THR A 18 0.21 24.08 2.56
C THR A 18 0.93 22.75 2.47
N SER A 19 0.17 21.66 2.58
CA SER A 19 0.56 20.41 1.95
C SER A 19 0.65 20.70 0.45
N ILE A 20 1.82 21.20 0.05
CA ILE A 20 2.28 21.13 -1.32
C ILE A 20 2.21 19.63 -1.64
N ALA A 21 1.17 19.24 -2.37
CA ALA A 21 1.01 17.90 -2.91
C ALA A 21 2.17 17.66 -3.87
N GLY A 22 3.30 17.24 -3.30
CA GLY A 22 4.58 17.26 -3.98
C GLY A 22 5.69 16.95 -2.98
N ASN A 23 5.99 15.66 -2.85
CA ASN A 23 7.29 15.19 -2.39
C ASN A 23 7.58 15.27 -0.87
N GLN A 24 6.67 14.80 -0.03
CA GLN A 24 7.08 14.37 1.30
C GLN A 24 7.67 12.95 1.21
N PRO A 25 8.95 12.72 1.58
CA PRO A 25 9.47 11.36 1.70
C PRO A 25 8.64 10.65 2.76
N TRP A 26 7.90 9.63 2.35
CA TRP A 26 6.96 8.88 3.19
C TRP A 26 7.63 8.52 4.52
N GLN A 27 7.07 9.04 5.62
CA GLN A 27 7.41 8.67 6.98
C GLN A 27 7.42 7.14 7.07
N HIS A 28 8.56 6.56 7.45
CA HIS A 28 8.92 5.15 7.23
C HIS A 28 8.01 4.07 7.87
N THR A 29 6.85 4.40 8.43
CA THR A 29 5.94 3.47 9.10
C THR A 29 4.49 3.97 9.02
N GLY A 30 3.83 3.72 7.90
CA GLY A 30 2.40 3.99 7.73
C GLY A 30 1.76 2.92 6.85
N ILE A 31 0.51 2.58 7.16
CA ILE A 31 -0.34 1.74 6.30
C ILE A 31 -1.31 2.67 5.60
N SER A 32 -1.26 2.73 4.27
CA SER A 32 -2.20 3.49 3.46
C SER A 32 -3.19 2.57 2.76
N SER A 33 -4.43 3.04 2.61
CA SER A 33 -5.47 2.35 1.84
C SER A 33 -5.81 3.18 0.61
N LEU A 34 -5.91 2.52 -0.55
CA LEU A 34 -6.17 3.14 -1.84
C LEU A 34 -7.28 2.37 -2.55
N ALA A 35 -8.35 3.07 -2.93
CA ALA A 35 -9.35 2.51 -3.83
C ALA A 35 -8.77 2.40 -5.24
N SER A 36 -8.83 1.21 -5.85
CA SER A 36 -8.34 1.00 -7.20
C SER A 36 -9.48 0.78 -8.19
N HIS A 37 -9.36 1.44 -9.34
CA HIS A 37 -10.21 1.24 -10.52
C HIS A 37 -9.49 0.41 -11.60
N SER A 38 -8.33 -0.16 -11.28
CA SER A 38 -7.47 -0.88 -12.25
C SER A 38 -6.95 -2.23 -11.70
N GLN A 39 -7.72 -2.86 -10.80
CA GLN A 39 -7.32 -4.05 -10.03
C GLN A 39 -5.98 -3.89 -9.30
N GLY A 40 -5.57 -2.66 -9.00
CA GLY A 40 -4.30 -2.31 -8.38
C GLY A 40 -3.13 -2.12 -9.36
N ARG A 41 -3.34 -2.19 -10.68
CA ARG A 41 -2.25 -2.10 -11.68
C ARG A 41 -1.57 -0.72 -11.65
N GLN A 42 -2.35 0.35 -11.69
CA GLN A 42 -1.80 1.71 -11.73
C GLN A 42 -1.13 2.07 -10.40
N GLU A 43 -1.72 1.65 -9.29
CA GLU A 43 -1.16 1.85 -7.96
C GLU A 43 0.16 1.09 -7.83
N LEU A 44 0.23 -0.18 -8.27
CA LEU A 44 1.46 -0.96 -8.27
C LEU A 44 2.55 -0.30 -9.12
N LEU A 45 2.23 0.19 -10.32
CA LEU A 45 3.17 0.92 -11.17
C LEU A 45 3.73 2.18 -10.48
N ARG A 46 2.89 2.92 -9.75
CA ARG A 46 3.33 4.09 -8.99
C ARG A 46 4.27 3.72 -7.85
N LEU A 47 4.06 2.57 -7.22
CA LEU A 47 4.88 2.07 -6.12
C LEU A 47 6.20 1.45 -6.58
N CYS A 48 6.31 1.05 -7.86
CA CYS A 48 7.47 0.33 -8.41
C CYS A 48 8.84 0.94 -8.10
N PRO A 49 9.09 2.26 -8.25
CA PRO A 49 10.40 2.84 -7.93
C PRO A 49 10.79 2.62 -6.47
N GLN A 50 9.83 2.73 -5.55
CA GLN A 50 10.05 2.53 -4.13
C GLN A 50 10.23 1.04 -3.80
N LEU A 51 9.44 0.15 -4.41
CA LEU A 51 9.60 -1.29 -4.26
C LEU A 51 10.97 -1.76 -4.76
N ALA A 52 11.48 -1.17 -5.84
CA ALA A 52 12.83 -1.47 -6.34
C ALA A 52 13.89 -1.15 -5.29
N GLN A 53 13.84 0.06 -4.71
CA GLN A 53 14.74 0.45 -3.61
C GLN A 53 14.59 -0.44 -2.37
N LEU A 54 13.37 -0.71 -1.92
CA LEU A 54 13.10 -1.53 -0.74
C LEU A 54 13.53 -2.99 -0.91
N SER A 55 13.48 -3.51 -2.14
CA SER A 55 13.91 -4.89 -2.45
C SER A 55 15.42 -5.09 -2.31
N GLN A 56 16.21 -4.02 -2.39
CA GLN A 56 17.66 -4.07 -2.20
C GLN A 56 18.08 -4.19 -0.73
N GLN A 57 17.16 -3.97 0.22
CA GLN A 57 17.43 -4.03 1.66
C GLN A 57 17.58 -5.46 2.21
N GLY A 58 17.48 -6.49 1.35
CA GLY A 58 17.58 -7.89 1.75
C GLY A 58 16.35 -8.47 2.46
N ARG A 59 15.29 -7.67 2.61
CA ARG A 59 13.99 -8.05 3.18
C ARG A 59 12.95 -8.27 2.09
N TRP A 60 11.87 -8.98 2.42
CA TRP A 60 10.83 -9.36 1.46
C TRP A 60 9.94 -8.18 1.03
N ILE A 61 9.61 -8.15 -0.27
CA ILE A 61 8.44 -7.47 -0.80
C ILE A 61 7.31 -8.50 -0.84
N VAL A 62 6.32 -8.35 0.03
CA VAL A 62 5.21 -9.29 0.15
C VAL A 62 4.02 -8.77 -0.64
N LEU A 63 3.48 -9.60 -1.53
CA LEU A 63 2.25 -9.34 -2.28
C LEU A 63 1.19 -10.31 -1.78
N ILE A 64 0.07 -9.80 -1.29
CA ILE A 64 -1.04 -10.62 -0.76
C ILE A 64 -2.20 -10.50 -1.72
N ASN A 65 -2.59 -11.62 -2.32
CA ASN A 65 -3.71 -11.71 -3.27
C ASN A 65 -3.58 -10.86 -4.55
N ALA A 66 -2.37 -10.47 -4.95
CA ALA A 66 -2.13 -9.76 -6.22
C ALA A 66 -2.78 -10.47 -7.43
N PRO A 67 -3.71 -9.87 -8.18
CA PRO A 67 -4.36 -10.52 -9.32
C PRO A 67 -3.33 -10.95 -10.38
N ALA A 68 -3.51 -12.12 -11.01
CA ALA A 68 -2.60 -12.53 -12.08
C ALA A 68 -2.72 -11.63 -13.33
N SER A 69 -3.93 -11.14 -13.60
CA SER A 69 -4.31 -10.27 -14.73
C SER A 69 -3.52 -8.96 -14.80
N ILE A 70 -3.04 -8.44 -13.68
CA ILE A 70 -2.31 -7.16 -13.67
C ILE A 70 -0.84 -7.28 -14.09
N GLY A 71 -0.34 -8.50 -14.32
CA GLY A 71 1.04 -8.72 -14.76
C GLY A 71 2.08 -8.23 -13.75
N TYR A 72 1.84 -8.46 -12.45
CA TYR A 72 2.70 -7.93 -11.37
C TYR A 72 4.16 -8.38 -11.52
N LYS A 73 4.42 -9.61 -12.00
CA LYS A 73 5.80 -10.12 -12.21
C LYS A 73 6.57 -9.28 -13.24
N GLU A 74 5.99 -9.07 -14.41
CA GLU A 74 6.60 -8.28 -15.48
C GLU A 74 6.79 -6.83 -15.03
N THR A 75 5.75 -6.27 -14.40
CA THR A 75 5.75 -4.90 -13.88
C THR A 75 6.89 -4.67 -12.88
N LEU A 76 7.04 -5.56 -11.89
CA LEU A 76 8.10 -5.46 -10.89
C LEU A 76 9.49 -5.72 -11.47
N ALA A 77 9.64 -6.72 -12.34
CA ALA A 77 10.91 -7.03 -12.98
C ALA A 77 11.41 -5.85 -13.85
N ARG A 78 10.52 -5.25 -14.64
CA ARG A 78 10.84 -4.07 -15.47
C ARG A 78 11.23 -2.85 -14.64
N ALA A 79 10.71 -2.73 -13.42
CA ALA A 79 11.07 -1.68 -12.48
C ALA A 79 12.41 -1.94 -11.76
N GLY A 80 13.06 -3.07 -11.99
CA GLY A 80 14.32 -3.42 -11.31
C GLY A 80 14.12 -3.94 -9.89
N VAL A 81 12.92 -4.41 -9.53
CA VAL A 81 12.66 -5.09 -8.26
C VAL A 81 13.40 -6.43 -8.27
N ARG A 82 14.09 -6.73 -7.17
CA ARG A 82 14.73 -8.03 -6.96
C ARG A 82 13.68 -9.13 -6.84
N MET A 83 13.48 -9.87 -7.93
CA MET A 83 12.47 -10.92 -7.99
C MET A 83 12.77 -12.09 -7.04
N ASP A 84 14.02 -12.30 -6.64
CA ASP A 84 14.42 -13.23 -5.57
C ASP A 84 13.96 -12.78 -4.16
N ARG A 85 13.44 -11.55 -4.05
CA ARG A 85 12.92 -10.94 -2.81
C ARG A 85 11.45 -10.59 -2.91
N VAL A 86 10.72 -11.17 -3.86
CA VAL A 86 9.26 -11.03 -3.97
C VAL A 86 8.59 -12.31 -3.47
N LEU A 87 7.71 -12.18 -2.48
CA LEU A 87 6.90 -13.28 -1.95
C LEU A 87 5.43 -13.03 -2.30
N LEU A 88 4.81 -13.97 -3.04
CA LEU A 88 3.38 -13.96 -3.30
C LEU A 88 2.67 -14.85 -2.27
N VAL A 89 1.71 -14.29 -1.55
CA VAL A 89 0.83 -15.01 -0.63
C VAL A 89 -0.58 -15.04 -1.21
N ARG A 90 -1.21 -16.21 -1.15
CA ARG A 90 -2.63 -16.42 -1.47
C ARG A 90 -3.34 -16.83 -0.21
N THR A 91 -4.44 -16.16 0.10
CA THR A 91 -5.28 -16.48 1.26
C THR A 91 -6.65 -16.98 0.78
N LYS A 92 -7.35 -17.70 1.66
CA LYS A 92 -8.67 -18.27 1.35
C LYS A 92 -9.80 -17.25 1.44
N ASP A 93 -9.62 -16.23 2.28
CA ASP A 93 -10.61 -15.20 2.57
C ASP A 93 -9.92 -13.87 2.97
N GLU A 94 -10.75 -12.84 3.14
CA GLU A 94 -10.34 -11.47 3.48
C GLU A 94 -9.81 -11.34 4.91
N VAL A 95 -10.32 -12.16 5.84
CA VAL A 95 -9.87 -12.18 7.24
C VAL A 95 -8.43 -12.69 7.32
N GLU A 96 -8.13 -13.78 6.61
CA GLU A 96 -6.79 -14.33 6.48
C GLU A 96 -5.87 -13.37 5.70
N ALA A 97 -6.38 -12.67 4.69
CA ALA A 97 -5.62 -11.63 3.97
C ALA A 97 -5.17 -10.52 4.92
N LEU A 98 -6.09 -9.96 5.72
CA LEU A 98 -5.80 -8.92 6.70
C LEU A 98 -4.85 -9.40 7.79
N TRP A 99 -5.03 -10.64 8.26
CA TRP A 99 -4.12 -11.24 9.23
C TRP A 99 -2.71 -11.43 8.65
N ALA A 100 -2.59 -11.92 7.42
CA ALA A 100 -1.32 -12.06 6.72
C ALA A 100 -0.64 -10.70 6.52
N THR A 101 -1.40 -9.66 6.16
CA THR A 101 -0.92 -8.28 6.07
C THR A 101 -0.34 -7.81 7.40
N GLU A 102 -1.08 -7.97 8.50
CA GLU A 102 -0.61 -7.61 9.84
C GLU A 102 0.70 -8.32 10.21
N ARG A 103 0.75 -9.64 10.00
CA ARG A 103 1.95 -10.43 10.33
C ARG A 103 3.15 -10.02 9.48
N ALA A 104 2.97 -9.86 8.18
CA ALA A 104 4.04 -9.46 7.27
C ALA A 104 4.58 -8.05 7.58
N LEU A 105 3.72 -7.15 8.06
CA LEU A 105 4.11 -5.80 8.46
C LEU A 105 4.88 -5.75 9.78
N THR A 106 4.61 -6.65 10.71
CA THR A 106 5.13 -6.59 12.09
C THR A 106 6.30 -7.53 12.37
N ASN A 107 6.46 -8.60 11.59
CA ASN A 107 7.49 -9.63 11.84
C ASN A 107 8.95 -9.15 11.63
N GLY A 108 9.16 -8.01 10.97
CA GLY A 108 10.48 -7.44 10.70
C GLY A 108 11.25 -8.07 9.53
N THR A 109 10.70 -9.07 8.83
CA THR A 109 11.35 -9.72 7.68
C THR A 109 10.99 -9.09 6.34
N SER A 110 9.98 -8.23 6.32
CA SER A 110 9.49 -7.54 5.12
C SER A 110 9.97 -6.10 5.09
N SER A 111 10.22 -5.56 3.90
CA SER A 111 10.43 -4.12 3.67
C SER A 111 9.18 -3.44 3.09
N ALA A 112 8.34 -4.18 2.38
CA ALA A 112 7.03 -3.72 1.91
C ALA A 112 5.99 -4.84 1.91
N VAL A 113 4.73 -4.48 2.13
CA VAL A 113 3.57 -5.37 2.04
C VAL A 113 2.48 -4.66 1.24
N ILE A 114 2.06 -5.26 0.13
CA ILE A 114 0.98 -4.78 -0.72
C ILE A 114 -0.14 -5.83 -0.69
N SER A 115 -1.33 -5.47 -0.25
CA SER A 115 -2.45 -6.40 -0.14
C SER A 115 -3.63 -5.95 -0.99
N TRP A 116 -4.17 -6.88 -1.78
CA TRP A 116 -5.40 -6.69 -2.54
C TRP A 116 -6.57 -7.24 -1.73
N ILE A 117 -7.52 -6.36 -1.44
CA ILE A 117 -8.66 -6.59 -0.55
C ILE A 117 -9.91 -6.14 -1.30
N ASP A 118 -11.07 -6.78 -1.08
CA ASP A 118 -12.29 -6.41 -1.80
C ASP A 118 -12.87 -5.13 -1.21
N SER A 119 -12.99 -5.06 0.11
CA SER A 119 -13.42 -3.86 0.81
C SER A 119 -12.81 -3.78 2.19
N LEU A 120 -12.22 -2.63 2.53
CA LEU A 120 -11.70 -2.41 3.87
C LEU A 120 -12.71 -1.60 4.69
N ASP A 121 -13.44 -2.26 5.59
CA ASP A 121 -14.39 -1.56 6.44
C ASP A 121 -13.69 -0.66 7.48
N ALA A 122 -14.47 0.20 8.15
CA ALA A 122 -13.92 1.15 9.12
C ALA A 122 -13.29 0.47 10.34
N ARG A 123 -13.76 -0.71 10.73
CA ARG A 123 -13.27 -1.47 11.89
C ARG A 123 -11.90 -2.06 11.57
N ASP A 124 -11.77 -2.71 10.43
CA ASP A 124 -10.53 -3.33 9.98
C ASP A 124 -9.49 -2.29 9.59
N ASN A 125 -9.90 -1.17 9.00
CA ASN A 125 -8.99 -0.04 8.78
C ASN A 125 -8.45 0.48 10.12
N ARG A 126 -9.31 0.73 11.12
CA ARG A 126 -8.87 1.17 12.45
C ARG A 126 -7.90 0.16 13.09
N ARG A 127 -8.18 -1.14 12.96
CA ARG A 127 -7.28 -2.19 13.43
C ARG A 127 -5.94 -2.14 12.72
N LEU A 128 -5.89 -1.98 11.40
CA LEU A 128 -4.64 -1.81 10.66
C LEU A 128 -3.89 -0.56 11.11
N GLN A 129 -4.57 0.56 11.37
CA GLN A 129 -3.89 1.75 11.90
C GLN A 129 -3.26 1.53 13.28
N LEU A 130 -3.82 0.63 14.12
CA LEU A 130 -3.14 0.19 15.35
C LEU A 130 -1.88 -0.64 15.04
N VAL A 131 -1.94 -1.51 14.03
CA VAL A 131 -0.79 -2.29 13.55
C VAL A 131 0.32 -1.39 13.02
N ALA A 132 -0.04 -0.30 12.32
CA ALA A 132 0.90 0.65 11.73
C ALA A 132 1.89 1.21 12.76
N ARG A 133 1.47 1.35 14.04
CA ARG A 133 2.33 1.82 15.15
C ARG A 133 3.53 0.92 15.42
N ASN A 134 3.41 -0.37 15.10
CA ASN A 134 4.45 -1.39 15.31
C ASN A 134 4.96 -1.97 13.98
N ALA A 135 4.53 -1.42 12.85
CA ALA A 135 4.94 -1.89 11.54
C ALA A 135 6.43 -1.60 11.33
N ARG A 136 7.13 -2.57 10.74
CA ARG A 136 8.56 -2.50 10.40
C ARG A 136 8.78 -2.48 8.88
N ALA A 137 7.69 -2.33 8.13
CA ALA A 137 7.63 -2.35 6.68
C ALA A 137 6.63 -1.29 6.20
N MET A 138 6.78 -0.86 4.95
CA MET A 138 5.77 -0.08 4.26
C MET A 138 4.52 -0.94 4.01
N GLY A 139 3.33 -0.42 4.29
CA GLY A 139 2.06 -1.12 4.03
C GLY A 139 1.16 -0.36 3.07
N VAL A 140 0.63 -1.06 2.07
CA VAL A 140 -0.40 -0.52 1.17
C VAL A 140 -1.53 -1.54 0.99
N VAL A 141 -2.75 -1.11 1.25
CA VAL A 141 -3.98 -1.86 0.97
C VAL A 141 -4.62 -1.31 -0.29
N LEU A 142 -4.85 -2.17 -1.28
CA LEU A 142 -5.52 -1.85 -2.53
C LEU A 142 -6.93 -2.44 -2.48
N GLU A 143 -7.94 -1.57 -2.39
CA GLU A 143 -9.34 -1.98 -2.38
C GLU A 143 -9.84 -2.14 -3.82
N THR A 144 -10.25 -3.35 -4.19
CA THR A 144 -10.58 -3.73 -5.58
C THR A 144 -12.03 -4.19 -5.79
N GLY A 145 -12.84 -4.25 -4.73
CA GLY A 145 -14.18 -4.84 -4.77
C GLY A 145 -15.21 -4.09 -5.62
N ARG A 146 -14.93 -2.84 -6.03
CA ARG A 146 -15.79 -2.12 -6.99
C ARG A 146 -15.69 -2.70 -8.39
N GLN A 147 -14.49 -3.14 -8.80
CA GLN A 147 -14.24 -3.66 -10.14
C GLN A 147 -14.46 -5.17 -10.26
N ALA A 148 -14.17 -5.93 -9.21
CA ALA A 148 -14.47 -7.36 -9.18
C ALA A 148 -15.96 -7.61 -9.44
N LYS A 149 -16.83 -6.80 -8.82
CA LYS A 149 -18.29 -6.83 -9.03
C LYS A 149 -18.71 -6.46 -10.45
N GLU A 150 -18.03 -5.51 -11.09
CA GLU A 150 -18.36 -5.11 -12.47
C GLU A 150 -17.98 -6.18 -13.50
N ILE A 151 -16.85 -6.86 -13.30
CA ILE A 151 -16.43 -7.99 -14.16
C ILE A 151 -17.42 -9.15 -14.01
N ASP A 152 -17.79 -9.50 -12.78
CA ASP A 152 -18.74 -10.58 -12.51
C ASP A 152 -20.12 -10.27 -13.12
N ASN A 153 -20.61 -9.02 -12.97
CA ASN A 153 -21.85 -8.58 -13.60
C ASN A 153 -21.82 -8.71 -15.13
N ARG A 154 -20.73 -8.29 -15.79
CA ARG A 154 -20.59 -8.41 -17.26
C ARG A 154 -20.55 -9.87 -17.72
N LEU A 155 -19.89 -10.76 -16.99
CA LEU A 155 -19.87 -12.19 -17.30
C LEU A 155 -21.26 -12.83 -17.15
N ASN A 156 -22.00 -12.44 -16.11
CA ASN A 156 -23.38 -12.88 -15.90
C ASN A 156 -24.33 -12.39 -17.00
N GLU A 157 -24.16 -11.15 -17.47
CA GLU A 157 -24.93 -10.59 -18.60
C GLU A 157 -24.63 -11.32 -19.92
N LEU A 158 -23.36 -11.59 -20.22
CA LEU A 158 -22.97 -12.33 -21.42
C LEU A 158 -23.51 -13.77 -21.42
N THR A 159 -23.55 -14.42 -20.25
CA THR A 159 -24.10 -15.77 -20.10
C THR A 159 -25.61 -15.80 -20.29
N ARG A 160 -26.33 -14.74 -19.85
CA ARG A 160 -27.78 -14.60 -20.05
C ARG A 160 -28.18 -14.23 -21.48
N SER A 161 -27.34 -13.53 -22.23
CA SER A 161 -27.62 -13.13 -23.62
C SER A 161 -27.49 -14.28 -24.64
N ILE A 162 -26.99 -15.44 -24.20
CA ILE A 162 -26.79 -16.65 -25.03
C ILE A 162 -27.94 -17.66 -24.88
N HIS A 163 -28.87 -17.42 -23.94
CA HIS A 163 -30.11 -18.20 -23.74
C HIS A 163 -31.33 -17.36 -24.09
#